data_AF-A0A2V3I733-F1
#
_entry.id   AF-A0A2V3I733-F1
#
_cell.length_a   1.000
_cell.length_b   1.000
_cell.length_c   1.000
_cell.angle_alpha   90.00
_cell.angle_beta   90.00
_cell.angle_gamma   90.00
#
_symmetry.space_group_name_H-M   'P 1'
#
loop_
_entity.id
_entity.type
_entity.pdbx_description
1 polymer ?
#
loop_
_entity_poly.entity_id
_entity_poly.type
_entity_poly.pdbx_seq_one_letter_code
_entity_poly.pdbx_strand_id
1 'polypeptide(L)'
;MKKFSSEIELRGHLIDSLILTKVFDGIMDHGGSFEVLDIQVGKKKKDESYAKLLVTGKNAKNLDTILNYVYRQGATSKTQKNVMLKSATKDMVMPDNFYSTTNNPTQIFLNNKWIDVDNMMMDKCIIIKAKKVMCIPIRQIKKGDKIVVGENGVKIIPPERPREGMNVFEFMGSGSSSERPTQHIAKKVAEDIRR
;
A
#
# COMPACT_ATOMS: atom_id res chain seq x y z
N MET A 1 -11.07 -18.34 -19.27
CA MET A 1 -10.75 -17.56 -18.05
C MET A 1 -11.50 -18.18 -16.88
N LYS A 2 -10.82 -18.48 -15.76
CA LYS A 2 -11.50 -18.93 -14.53
C LYS A 2 -12.49 -17.82 -14.12
N LYS A 3 -13.72 -18.19 -13.74
CA LYS A 3 -14.88 -17.27 -13.64
C LYS A 3 -14.66 -16.06 -12.71
N PHE A 4 -13.69 -16.13 -11.79
CA PHE A 4 -13.34 -15.08 -10.82
C PHE A 4 -11.82 -14.95 -10.66
N SER A 5 -11.12 -14.52 -11.71
CA SER A 5 -9.67 -14.30 -11.69
C SER A 5 -9.27 -12.91 -12.15
N SER A 6 -8.19 -12.37 -11.57
CA SER A 6 -7.61 -11.07 -11.93
C SER A 6 -6.08 -11.14 -11.94
N GLU A 7 -5.46 -10.46 -12.91
CA GLU A 7 -3.99 -10.33 -13.00
C GLU A 7 -3.51 -9.12 -12.19
N ILE A 8 -2.50 -9.34 -11.37
CA ILE A 8 -1.82 -8.31 -10.57
C ILE A 8 -0.33 -8.29 -10.85
N GLU A 9 0.28 -7.14 -10.59
CA GLU A 9 1.71 -6.89 -10.75
C GLU A 9 2.30 -6.26 -9.49
N LEU A 10 3.50 -6.69 -9.14
CA LEU A 10 4.30 -6.22 -8.02
C LEU A 10 5.67 -5.79 -8.52
N ARG A 11 6.17 -4.65 -8.03
CA ARG A 11 7.50 -4.12 -8.33
C ARG A 11 8.17 -3.60 -7.06
N GLY A 12 9.47 -3.81 -6.95
CA GLY A 12 10.29 -3.34 -5.83
C GLY A 12 11.12 -4.46 -5.23
N HIS A 13 11.57 -4.31 -3.98
CA HIS A 13 12.36 -5.33 -3.29
C HIS A 13 11.47 -6.45 -2.70
N LEU A 14 10.85 -7.22 -3.59
CA LEU A 14 9.75 -8.13 -3.25
C LEU A 14 10.13 -9.26 -2.29
N ILE A 15 11.33 -9.81 -2.43
CA ILE A 15 11.84 -10.94 -1.64
C ILE A 15 12.34 -10.44 -0.28
N ASP A 16 13.30 -9.51 -0.28
CA ASP A 16 13.92 -8.98 0.95
C ASP A 16 12.91 -8.33 1.90
N SER A 17 11.91 -7.63 1.35
CA SER A 17 10.87 -6.98 2.17
C SER A 17 9.72 -7.92 2.55
N LEU A 18 9.81 -9.21 2.20
CA LEU A 18 8.77 -10.23 2.38
C LEU A 18 7.41 -9.83 1.79
N ILE A 19 7.38 -8.93 0.79
CA ILE A 19 6.13 -8.48 0.16
C ILE A 19 5.48 -9.66 -0.55
N LEU A 20 6.28 -10.44 -1.27
CA LEU A 20 5.82 -11.60 -2.03
C LEU A 20 5.23 -12.68 -1.10
N THR A 21 5.89 -12.94 0.03
CA THR A 21 5.40 -13.83 1.10
C THR A 21 4.07 -13.34 1.68
N LYS A 22 3.99 -12.07 2.10
CA LYS A 22 2.75 -11.48 2.63
C LYS A 22 1.59 -11.55 1.64
N VAL A 23 1.87 -11.33 0.35
CA VAL A 23 0.86 -11.43 -0.71
C VAL A 23 0.37 -12.87 -0.85
N PHE A 24 1.27 -13.85 -0.89
CA PHE A 24 0.90 -15.27 -0.97
C PHE A 24 0.08 -15.72 0.24
N ASP A 25 0.57 -15.43 1.44
CA ASP A 25 -0.11 -15.77 2.70
C ASP A 25 -1.49 -15.11 2.73
N GLY A 26 -1.58 -13.82 2.43
CA GLY A 26 -2.84 -13.10 2.40
C GLY A 26 -3.84 -13.64 1.38
N ILE A 27 -3.39 -14.10 0.20
CA ILE A 27 -4.28 -14.75 -0.78
C ILE A 27 -4.82 -16.07 -0.21
N MET A 28 -3.96 -16.88 0.40
CA MET A 28 -4.34 -18.18 0.97
C MET A 28 -5.25 -18.04 2.20
N ASP A 29 -4.96 -17.10 3.10
CA ASP A 29 -5.73 -16.81 4.31
C ASP A 29 -7.17 -16.37 4.00
N HIS A 30 -7.35 -15.65 2.89
CA HIS A 30 -8.67 -15.25 2.40
C HIS A 30 -9.33 -16.33 1.51
N GLY A 31 -8.77 -17.54 1.47
CA GLY A 31 -9.32 -18.70 0.76
C GLY A 31 -9.23 -18.60 -0.76
N GLY A 32 -8.32 -17.78 -1.28
CA GLY A 32 -8.00 -17.67 -2.69
C GLY A 32 -6.92 -18.65 -3.14
N SER A 33 -6.59 -18.61 -4.42
CA SER A 33 -5.42 -19.29 -5.00
C SER A 33 -4.71 -18.34 -5.95
N PHE A 34 -3.43 -18.60 -6.20
CA PHE A 34 -2.63 -17.80 -7.13
C PHE A 34 -1.82 -18.69 -8.07
N GLU A 35 -1.49 -18.13 -9.22
CA GLU A 35 -0.57 -18.70 -10.20
C GLU A 35 0.48 -17.65 -10.55
N VAL A 36 1.76 -18.00 -10.48
CA VAL A 36 2.85 -17.10 -10.86
C VAL A 36 3.00 -17.15 -12.37
N LEU A 37 2.71 -16.04 -13.04
CA LEU A 37 2.77 -15.95 -14.51
C LEU A 37 4.16 -15.52 -15.00
N ASP A 38 4.80 -14.59 -14.28
CA ASP A 38 6.15 -14.11 -14.56
C ASP A 38 6.81 -13.68 -13.25
N ILE A 39 8.11 -13.92 -13.12
CA ILE A 39 8.91 -13.45 -12.00
C ILE A 39 10.32 -13.13 -12.49
N GLN A 40 10.76 -11.91 -12.19
CA GLN A 40 12.10 -11.43 -12.50
C GLN A 40 12.74 -10.97 -11.19
N VAL A 41 13.80 -11.66 -10.78
CA VAL A 41 14.48 -11.38 -9.53
C VAL A 41 15.65 -10.44 -9.79
N GLY A 42 15.70 -9.32 -9.06
CA GLY A 42 16.83 -8.41 -9.07
C GLY A 42 18.12 -9.15 -8.71
N LYS A 43 19.21 -8.93 -9.47
CA LYS A 43 20.45 -9.70 -9.32
C LYS A 43 21.36 -9.15 -8.25
N LYS A 44 21.30 -7.85 -8.00
CA LYS A 44 22.09 -7.14 -6.99
C LYS A 44 21.18 -6.58 -5.91
N LYS A 45 21.78 -6.22 -4.77
CA LYS A 45 21.09 -5.61 -3.62
C LYS A 45 20.11 -4.53 -4.08
N LYS A 46 20.54 -3.54 -4.88
CA LYS A 46 19.71 -2.39 -5.29
C LYS A 46 18.77 -2.66 -6.47
N ASP A 47 18.82 -3.83 -7.08
CA ASP A 47 17.98 -4.13 -8.24
C ASP A 47 16.56 -4.48 -7.76
N GLU A 48 15.55 -3.88 -8.38
CA GLU A 48 14.15 -4.22 -8.11
C GLU A 48 13.80 -5.57 -8.72
N SER A 49 12.91 -6.30 -8.04
CA SER A 49 12.25 -7.49 -8.56
C SER A 49 10.86 -7.15 -9.11
N TYR A 50 10.41 -7.93 -10.06
CA TYR A 50 9.07 -7.89 -10.64
C TYR A 50 8.39 -9.25 -10.47
N ALA A 51 7.10 -9.23 -10.14
CA ALA A 51 6.29 -10.44 -10.13
C ALA A 51 4.91 -10.15 -10.71
N LYS A 52 4.41 -11.10 -11.50
CA LYS A 52 3.10 -11.07 -12.10
C LYS A 52 2.33 -12.31 -11.69
N LEU A 53 1.16 -12.11 -11.10
CA LEU A 53 0.35 -13.18 -10.51
C LEU A 53 -1.06 -13.15 -11.10
N LEU A 54 -1.62 -14.34 -11.35
CA LEU A 54 -3.04 -14.53 -11.58
C LEU A 54 -3.69 -14.95 -10.25
N VAL A 55 -4.50 -14.07 -9.67
CA VAL A 55 -5.23 -14.34 -8.43
C VAL A 55 -6.62 -14.86 -8.78
N THR A 56 -7.03 -15.97 -8.17
CA THR A 56 -8.35 -16.58 -8.35
C THR A 56 -9.09 -16.66 -7.03
N GLY A 57 -10.29 -16.08 -6.97
CA GLY A 57 -11.22 -16.17 -5.85
C GLY A 57 -12.31 -17.23 -6.06
N LYS A 58 -13.01 -17.59 -4.99
CA LYS A 58 -14.15 -18.54 -5.04
C LYS A 58 -15.39 -17.93 -5.71
N ASN A 59 -15.57 -16.63 -5.54
CA ASN A 59 -16.65 -15.83 -6.11
C ASN A 59 -16.19 -14.36 -6.24
N ALA A 60 -17.00 -13.50 -6.85
CA ALA A 60 -16.64 -12.08 -7.08
C ALA A 60 -16.33 -11.33 -5.78
N LYS A 61 -17.16 -11.47 -4.75
CA LYS A 61 -16.96 -10.79 -3.45
C LYS A 61 -15.67 -11.23 -2.77
N ASN A 62 -15.36 -12.51 -2.81
CA ASN A 62 -14.12 -13.05 -2.25
C ASN A 62 -12.89 -12.58 -3.04
N LEU A 63 -12.96 -12.54 -4.37
CA LEU A 63 -11.90 -11.98 -5.21
C LEU A 63 -11.63 -10.52 -4.85
N ASP A 64 -12.68 -9.69 -4.70
CA ASP A 64 -12.53 -8.29 -4.28
C ASP A 64 -11.85 -8.17 -2.91
N THR A 65 -12.23 -9.00 -1.93
CA THR A 65 -11.57 -9.02 -0.62
C THR A 65 -10.07 -9.33 -0.75
N ILE A 66 -9.70 -10.34 -1.54
CA ILE A 66 -8.31 -10.72 -1.76
C ILE A 66 -7.54 -9.60 -2.47
N LEU A 67 -8.11 -9.03 -3.54
CA LEU A 67 -7.48 -7.96 -4.28
C LEU A 67 -7.24 -6.74 -3.40
N ASN A 68 -8.21 -6.38 -2.55
CA ASN A 68 -8.06 -5.25 -1.63
C ASN A 68 -6.92 -5.46 -0.64
N TYR A 69 -6.75 -6.69 -0.14
CA TYR A 69 -5.60 -7.02 0.70
C TYR A 69 -4.28 -6.86 -0.07
N VAL A 70 -4.21 -7.42 -1.27
CA VAL A 70 -2.97 -7.48 -2.06
C VAL A 70 -2.55 -6.10 -2.57
N TYR A 71 -3.51 -5.24 -2.93
CA TYR A 71 -3.22 -3.84 -3.27
C TYR A 71 -2.65 -3.05 -2.10
N ARG A 72 -3.06 -3.35 -0.86
CA ARG A 72 -2.45 -2.76 0.35
C ARG A 72 -1.02 -3.19 0.57
N GLN A 73 -0.62 -4.34 0.04
CA GLN A 73 0.78 -4.79 0.03
C GLN A 73 1.61 -4.18 -1.12
N GLY A 74 1.02 -3.31 -1.95
CA GLY A 74 1.69 -2.62 -3.05
C GLY A 74 1.52 -3.29 -4.41
N ALA A 75 0.65 -4.29 -4.54
CA ALA A 75 0.28 -4.80 -5.85
C ALA A 75 -0.53 -3.77 -6.65
N THR A 76 -0.49 -3.91 -7.97
CA THR A 76 -1.26 -3.08 -8.90
C THR A 76 -1.98 -3.98 -9.89
N SER A 77 -3.14 -3.54 -10.40
CA SER A 77 -3.80 -4.27 -11.48
C SER A 77 -3.03 -4.09 -12.79
N LYS A 78 -2.92 -5.15 -13.60
CA LYS A 78 -2.36 -5.06 -14.96
C LYS A 78 -3.12 -4.05 -15.82
N THR A 79 -4.44 -4.03 -15.68
CA THR A 79 -5.28 -3.04 -16.36
C THR A 79 -5.33 -1.78 -15.49
N GLN A 80 -4.40 -0.86 -15.72
CA GLN A 80 -4.37 0.42 -15.03
C GLN A 80 -5.64 1.22 -15.36
N LYS A 81 -6.62 1.20 -14.45
CA LYS A 81 -7.83 2.00 -14.53
C LYS A 81 -7.56 3.35 -13.86
N ASN A 82 -8.06 4.42 -14.47
CA ASN A 82 -8.06 5.72 -13.81
C ASN A 82 -8.81 5.62 -12.48
N VAL A 83 -8.33 6.40 -11.51
CA VAL A 83 -8.99 6.57 -10.23
C VAL A 83 -10.43 7.04 -10.42
N MET A 84 -11.35 6.46 -9.66
CA MET A 84 -12.74 6.90 -9.65
C MET A 84 -12.88 8.09 -8.70
N LEU A 85 -13.59 9.11 -9.14
CA LEU A 85 -13.78 10.35 -8.38
C LEU A 85 -15.26 10.61 -8.16
N LYS A 86 -15.63 10.93 -6.93
CA LYS A 86 -16.95 11.44 -6.58
C LYS A 86 -16.83 12.77 -5.87
N SER A 87 -17.78 13.66 -6.14
CA SER A 87 -17.85 14.97 -5.51
C SER A 87 -18.45 14.86 -4.11
N ALA A 88 -17.88 15.56 -3.14
CA ALA A 88 -18.46 15.69 -1.81
C ALA A 88 -19.84 16.38 -1.89
N THR A 89 -20.85 15.81 -1.24
CA THR A 89 -22.23 16.34 -1.26
C THR A 89 -22.41 17.56 -0.35
N LYS A 90 -21.65 17.61 0.75
CA LYS A 90 -21.65 18.67 1.77
C LYS A 90 -20.22 18.87 2.30
N ASP A 91 -20.01 19.99 2.99
CA ASP A 91 -18.80 20.19 3.79
C ASP A 91 -18.67 19.07 4.83
N MET A 92 -17.43 18.61 5.04
CA MET A 92 -17.08 17.56 5.99
C MET A 92 -17.76 16.20 5.76
N VAL A 93 -18.24 15.91 4.54
CA VAL A 93 -18.88 14.63 4.20
C VAL A 93 -18.15 13.96 3.03
N MET A 94 -17.66 12.74 3.26
CA MET A 94 -17.08 11.89 2.23
C MET A 94 -18.18 11.13 1.46
N PRO A 95 -18.00 10.86 0.16
CA PRO A 95 -18.90 10.00 -0.59
C PRO A 95 -18.80 8.55 -0.11
N ASP A 96 -19.84 7.76 -0.38
CA ASP A 96 -19.80 6.32 -0.15
C ASP A 96 -18.63 5.67 -0.91
N ASN A 97 -18.03 4.65 -0.28
CA ASN A 97 -16.90 3.90 -0.82
C ASN A 97 -15.64 4.78 -1.07
N PHE A 98 -15.43 5.84 -0.28
CA PHE A 98 -14.18 6.59 -0.32
C PHE A 98 -12.98 5.71 0.03
N TYR A 99 -11.83 5.98 -0.58
CA TYR A 99 -10.59 5.30 -0.23
C TYR A 99 -10.03 5.87 1.08
N SER A 100 -9.94 5.02 2.11
CA SER A 100 -9.31 5.37 3.38
C SER A 100 -7.79 5.17 3.29
N THR A 101 -7.04 6.25 3.48
CA THR A 101 -5.58 6.23 3.33
C THR A 101 -4.87 5.45 4.43
N THR A 102 -3.69 4.92 4.08
CA THR A 102 -2.70 4.41 5.05
C THR A 102 -1.67 5.49 5.40
N ASN A 103 -0.71 5.17 6.25
CA ASN A 103 0.45 6.03 6.54
C ASN A 103 1.57 5.91 5.51
N ASN A 104 1.48 5.00 4.54
CA ASN A 104 2.53 4.76 3.56
C ASN A 104 2.44 5.73 2.38
N PRO A 105 3.56 6.07 1.71
CA PRO A 105 3.53 6.82 0.45
C PRO A 105 2.57 6.16 -0.54
N THR A 106 1.74 6.99 -1.19
CA THR A 106 0.67 6.52 -2.07
C THR A 106 0.68 7.31 -3.37
N GLN A 107 0.45 6.64 -4.49
CA GLN A 107 0.28 7.22 -5.81
C GLN A 107 -1.13 6.93 -6.32
N ILE A 108 -1.68 7.84 -7.12
CA ILE A 108 -2.92 7.61 -7.87
C ILE A 108 -2.68 7.66 -9.37
N PHE A 109 -3.41 6.86 -10.12
CA PHE A 109 -3.38 6.81 -11.58
C PHE A 109 -4.49 7.70 -12.14
N LEU A 110 -4.10 8.81 -12.77
CA LEU A 110 -5.01 9.78 -13.34
C LEU A 110 -4.43 10.32 -14.66
N ASN A 111 -5.25 10.38 -15.71
CA ASN A 111 -4.87 10.88 -17.03
C ASN A 111 -3.60 10.19 -17.59
N ASN A 112 -3.57 8.86 -17.48
CA ASN A 112 -2.47 8.00 -17.93
C ASN A 112 -1.12 8.27 -17.22
N LYS A 113 -1.14 8.83 -16.02
CA LYS A 113 0.06 9.09 -15.22
C LYS A 113 -0.15 8.71 -13.76
N TRP A 114 0.91 8.18 -13.14
CA TRP A 114 0.98 8.05 -11.68
C TRP A 114 1.35 9.40 -11.08
N ILE A 115 0.59 9.84 -10.09
CA ILE A 115 0.76 11.12 -9.40
C ILE A 115 0.90 10.82 -7.90
N ASP A 116 1.96 11.35 -7.28
CA ASP A 116 2.16 11.24 -5.85
C ASP A 116 1.09 12.00 -5.05
N VAL A 117 0.66 11.41 -3.94
CA VAL A 117 -0.27 12.03 -3.01
C VAL A 117 0.52 12.80 -1.96
N ASP A 118 0.30 14.11 -1.88
CA ASP A 118 0.93 14.95 -0.87
C ASP A 118 0.31 14.76 0.52
N ASN A 119 1.11 15.00 1.56
CA ASN A 119 0.67 15.04 2.98
C ASN A 119 0.05 13.72 3.49
N MET A 120 0.64 12.59 3.10
CA MET A 120 0.15 11.26 3.50
C MET A 120 0.03 11.11 5.02
N MET A 121 -1.11 10.58 5.44
CA MET A 121 -1.43 10.20 6.81
C MET A 121 -2.57 9.17 6.75
N MET A 122 -2.62 8.28 7.73
CA MET A 122 -3.69 7.29 7.85
C MET A 122 -5.05 7.93 8.16
N ASP A 123 -6.12 7.20 7.85
CA ASP A 123 -7.51 7.52 8.21
C ASP A 123 -8.02 8.86 7.62
N LYS A 124 -7.60 9.15 6.39
CA LYS A 124 -7.98 10.34 5.64
C LYS A 124 -8.47 9.98 4.24
N CYS A 125 -8.88 10.99 3.48
CA CYS A 125 -9.25 10.85 2.08
C CYS A 125 -8.29 11.57 1.15
N ILE A 126 -8.22 11.09 -0.09
CA ILE A 126 -7.45 11.74 -1.16
C ILE A 126 -8.39 12.63 -1.98
N ILE A 127 -8.03 13.90 -2.12
CA ILE A 127 -8.73 14.86 -2.97
C ILE A 127 -7.89 15.33 -4.15
N ILE A 128 -8.56 15.78 -5.20
CA ILE A 128 -7.92 16.43 -6.35
C ILE A 128 -8.41 17.87 -6.46
N LYS A 129 -7.49 18.83 -6.28
CA LYS A 129 -7.78 20.26 -6.36
C LYS A 129 -6.74 20.98 -7.21
N ALA A 130 -7.18 21.68 -8.26
CA ALA A 130 -6.33 22.51 -9.12
C ALA A 130 -5.01 21.81 -9.57
N LYS A 131 -5.12 20.54 -9.98
CA LYS A 131 -4.01 19.63 -10.40
C LYS A 131 -3.11 19.09 -9.28
N LYS A 132 -3.36 19.40 -8.01
CA LYS A 132 -2.69 18.77 -6.87
C LYS A 132 -3.52 17.62 -6.32
N VAL A 133 -2.84 16.55 -5.92
CA VAL A 133 -3.42 15.39 -5.25
C VAL A 133 -2.99 15.43 -3.80
N MET A 134 -3.93 15.56 -2.87
CA MET A 134 -3.63 15.80 -1.46
C MET A 134 -4.43 14.87 -0.56
N CYS A 135 -3.78 14.39 0.50
CA CYS A 135 -4.43 13.70 1.58
C CYS A 135 -4.94 14.72 2.63
N ILE A 136 -6.25 14.75 2.88
CA ILE A 136 -6.88 15.69 3.81
C ILE A 136 -7.81 14.99 4.82
N PRO A 137 -7.91 15.49 6.06
CA PRO A 137 -8.87 14.99 7.03
C PRO A 137 -10.30 15.40 6.66
N ILE A 138 -11.28 14.64 7.15
CA ILE A 138 -12.71 14.87 6.92
C ILE A 138 -13.13 16.32 7.16
N ARG A 139 -12.61 16.96 8.22
CA ARG A 139 -12.95 18.34 8.61
C ARG A 139 -12.56 19.39 7.57
N GLN A 140 -11.65 19.09 6.66
CA GLN A 140 -11.19 20.02 5.62
C GLN A 140 -11.93 19.86 4.29
N ILE A 141 -12.79 18.84 4.16
CA ILE A 141 -13.55 18.59 2.94
C ILE A 141 -14.58 19.70 2.72
N LYS A 142 -14.63 20.22 1.50
CA LYS A 142 -15.64 21.18 1.04
C LYS A 142 -16.59 20.55 0.04
N LYS A 143 -17.84 21.01 0.03
CA LYS A 143 -18.83 20.62 -0.97
C LYS A 143 -18.26 20.81 -2.38
N GLY A 144 -18.35 19.76 -3.20
CA GLY A 144 -17.82 19.76 -4.56
C GLY A 144 -16.37 19.28 -4.70
N ASP A 145 -15.63 19.05 -3.61
CA ASP A 145 -14.30 18.46 -3.69
C ASP A 145 -14.37 17.06 -4.33
N LYS A 146 -13.47 16.80 -5.29
CA LYS A 146 -13.36 15.50 -5.96
C LYS A 146 -12.54 14.55 -5.09
N ILE A 147 -13.19 13.56 -4.51
CA ILE A 147 -12.62 12.56 -3.61
C ILE A 147 -12.44 11.23 -4.34
N VAL A 148 -11.30 10.57 -4.09
CA VAL A 148 -11.01 9.22 -4.58
C VAL A 148 -11.93 8.18 -3.92
N VAL A 149 -12.57 7.35 -4.74
CA VAL A 149 -13.43 6.25 -4.30
C VAL A 149 -13.00 4.91 -4.89
N GLY A 150 -13.17 3.85 -4.10
CA GLY A 150 -12.68 2.50 -4.41
C GLY A 150 -11.16 2.41 -4.45
N GLU A 151 -10.65 1.28 -4.93
CA GLU A 151 -9.20 0.99 -4.93
C GLU A 151 -8.57 1.04 -6.34
N ASN A 152 -9.40 1.26 -7.37
CA ASN A 152 -8.92 1.35 -8.75
C ASN A 152 -7.98 2.55 -8.92
N GLY A 153 -6.82 2.31 -9.50
CA GLY A 153 -5.85 3.37 -9.77
C GLY A 153 -5.20 3.91 -8.51
N VAL A 154 -5.17 3.18 -7.40
CA VAL A 154 -4.40 3.54 -6.20
C VAL A 154 -3.24 2.55 -6.04
N LYS A 155 -2.04 3.05 -5.81
CA LYS A 155 -0.83 2.27 -5.57
C LYS A 155 -0.19 2.71 -4.27
N ILE A 156 -0.10 1.80 -3.32
CA ILE A 156 0.66 2.02 -2.08
C ILE A 156 2.11 1.62 -2.35
N ILE A 157 3.05 2.41 -1.84
CA ILE A 157 4.48 2.11 -1.84
C ILE A 157 4.86 1.80 -0.40
N PRO A 158 4.92 0.51 -0.01
CA PRO A 158 5.32 0.13 1.33
C PRO A 158 6.76 0.60 1.62
N PRO A 159 7.09 0.95 2.88
CA PRO A 159 8.46 1.24 3.25
C PRO A 159 9.35 0.02 3.02
N GLU A 160 10.53 0.23 2.46
CA GLU A 160 11.53 -0.82 2.35
C GLU A 160 11.98 -1.27 3.74
N ARG A 161 12.11 -2.58 3.94
CA ARG A 161 12.70 -3.10 5.17
C ARG A 161 14.18 -2.69 5.24
N PRO A 162 14.68 -2.23 6.41
CA PRO A 162 16.10 -2.04 6.62
C PRO A 162 16.85 -3.35 6.33
N ARG A 163 17.87 -3.28 5.49
CA ARG A 163 18.58 -4.46 4.96
C ARG A 163 19.75 -4.92 5.82
N GLU A 164 19.93 -4.30 6.98
CA GLU A 164 21.00 -4.62 7.93
C GLU A 164 20.37 -4.99 9.28
N GLY A 165 20.78 -6.12 9.85
CA GLY A 165 20.47 -6.49 11.23
C GLY A 165 19.36 -7.51 11.49
N MET A 166 18.79 -8.17 10.47
CA MET A 166 17.87 -9.30 10.73
C MET A 166 18.66 -10.58 10.99
N ASN A 167 18.92 -10.87 12.27
CA ASN A 167 19.45 -12.17 12.67
C ASN A 167 18.34 -13.22 12.59
N VAL A 168 18.64 -14.42 12.06
CA VAL A 168 17.71 -15.57 11.99
C VAL A 168 17.19 -15.96 13.39
N PHE A 169 17.95 -15.62 14.42
CA PHE A 169 17.60 -15.78 15.82
C PHE A 169 18.10 -14.57 16.61
N GLU A 170 17.23 -13.94 17.39
CA GLU A 170 17.56 -12.78 18.23
C GLU A 170 16.86 -12.87 19.59
N PHE A 171 17.57 -12.43 20.64
CA PHE A 171 16.97 -12.13 21.94
C PHE A 171 16.59 -10.65 21.99
N MET A 172 15.52 -10.31 22.71
CA MET A 172 15.08 -8.91 22.93
C MET A 172 14.63 -8.15 21.66
N GLY A 173 14.26 -8.87 20.60
CA GLY A 173 13.77 -8.29 19.33
C GLY A 173 12.37 -7.65 19.39
N SER A 174 11.66 -7.76 20.52
CA SER A 174 10.29 -7.22 20.63
C SER A 174 10.29 -5.70 20.50
N GLY A 175 9.29 -5.15 19.79
CA GLY A 175 9.15 -3.70 19.57
C GLY A 175 8.91 -2.87 20.84
N SER A 176 8.50 -3.51 21.93
CA SER A 176 8.33 -2.91 23.25
C SER A 176 8.89 -3.86 24.32
N SER A 177 9.73 -3.34 25.22
CA SER A 177 10.28 -4.04 26.39
C SER A 177 10.88 -3.04 27.39
N SER A 178 10.68 -3.30 28.68
CA SER A 178 11.26 -2.53 29.80
C SER A 178 12.74 -2.83 30.04
N GLU A 179 13.25 -3.95 29.50
CA GLU A 179 14.64 -4.41 29.70
C GLU A 179 15.60 -3.85 28.64
N ARG A 180 15.16 -2.87 27.85
CA ARG A 180 16.01 -2.19 26.87
C ARG A 180 16.98 -1.24 27.57
N PRO A 181 18.22 -1.07 27.05
CA PRO A 181 19.22 -0.18 27.62
C PRO A 181 18.83 1.30 27.43
N THR A 182 18.02 1.83 28.35
CA THR A 182 17.38 3.15 28.28
C THR A 182 18.38 4.31 28.14
N GLN A 183 19.49 4.28 28.87
CA GLN A 183 20.51 5.34 28.80
C GLN A 183 21.14 5.47 27.40
N HIS A 184 21.43 4.34 26.75
CA HIS A 184 21.99 4.35 25.39
C HIS A 184 20.99 4.87 24.37
N ILE A 185 19.72 4.47 24.49
CA ILE A 185 18.64 4.97 23.62
C ILE A 185 18.45 6.48 23.83
N ALA A 186 18.42 6.95 25.07
CA ALA A 186 18.27 8.37 25.39
C ALA A 186 19.41 9.22 24.81
N LYS A 187 20.66 8.75 24.89
CA LYS A 187 21.80 9.42 24.26
C LYS A 187 21.64 9.54 22.74
N LYS A 188 21.24 8.46 22.07
CA LYS A 188 21.02 8.46 20.62
C LYS A 188 19.90 9.41 20.20
N VAL A 189 18.79 9.43 20.94
CA VAL A 189 17.69 10.39 20.72
C VAL A 189 18.17 11.83 20.91
N ALA A 190 18.99 12.10 21.92
CA ALA A 190 19.53 13.44 22.15
C ALA A 190 20.47 13.90 21.01
N GLU A 191 21.27 12.99 20.46
CA GLU A 191 22.10 13.24 19.28
C GLU A 191 21.24 13.50 18.03
N ASP A 192 20.19 12.72 17.81
CA ASP A 192 19.26 12.91 16.68
C ASP A 192 18.48 14.23 16.79
N ILE A 193 18.07 14.66 17.99
CA ILE A 193 17.40 15.96 18.21
C ILE A 193 18.34 17.14 17.94
N ARG A 194 19.64 16.98 18.23
CA ARG A 194 20.64 18.03 18.04
C ARG A 194 20.99 18.25 16.56
N ARG A 195 20.80 17.24 15.72
CA ARG A 195 21.17 17.23 14.30
C ARG A 195 20.15 17.97 13.44
#